data_AF-A0A1F7Q621-F1
#
_entry.id   AF-A0A1F7Q621-F1
#
_cell.length_a   1.000
_cell.length_b   1.000
_cell.length_c   1.000
_cell.angle_alpha   90.00
_cell.angle_beta   90.00
_cell.angle_gamma   90.00
#
_symmetry.space_group_name_H-M   'P 1'
#
loop_
_entity.id
_entity.type
_entity.pdbx_description
1 polymer ?
#
loop_
_entity_poly.entity_id
_entity_poly.type
_entity_poly.pdbx_seq_one_letter_code
_entity_poly.pdbx_strand_id
1 'polypeptide(L)'
;MTGAALAALLGRHGFDCFAGVPCSLIEGVIGALERDPRAPWIAAAREDAAVGLAGGAWFGGRRPAVLMQNSGLGTSLNALASFSLMYGLPVLLLVTWRGFGGKDAPEHILTGAITPSLLDLLGIPHRTLARDSVDAQLDWARRDMDARMSPVALLLPPGVLETGGEAGAGAAPSARNDTRSGTVPAPVPEEDRELAPVISRREAIAAAVKQLDDEPVIHANGYVCRESFSVADRPQNFYMLGSMGLASAIGLGLALARPGRRTVVFDGDGNLLMSLGIVGTVASLRPANLVHVVFDNEVYGSTGNQASPSRHVRLDRLARAAGYRTVAAVTGPDEIAAAVRAARADAGPHFVLAKVTTEEAEVPRIPHTPRAIRDRFRKAVERP
;
A
#
# COMPACT_ATOMS: atom_id res chain seq x y z
N MET A 1 27.14 7.91 12.09
CA MET A 1 26.39 7.21 13.15
C MET A 1 25.95 5.89 12.56
N THR A 2 25.74 4.88 13.38
CA THR A 2 25.27 3.58 12.89
C THR A 2 23.82 3.69 12.40
N GLY A 3 23.42 2.80 11.49
CA GLY A 3 22.02 2.70 11.07
C GLY A 3 21.08 2.35 12.23
N ALA A 4 21.54 1.51 13.17
CA ALA A 4 20.80 1.18 14.40
C ALA A 4 20.55 2.41 15.28
N ALA A 5 21.52 3.32 15.39
CA ALA A 5 21.33 4.57 16.13
C ALA A 5 20.26 5.47 15.47
N LEU A 6 20.23 5.54 14.14
CA LEU A 6 19.18 6.27 13.41
C LEU A 6 17.80 5.59 13.58
N ALA A 7 17.71 4.26 13.50
CA ALA A 7 16.47 3.53 13.73
C ALA A 7 15.90 3.80 15.14
N ALA A 8 16.76 3.76 16.17
CA ALA A 8 16.37 4.10 17.53
C ALA A 8 15.90 5.57 17.65
N LEU A 9 16.57 6.49 16.96
CA LEU A 9 16.18 7.91 16.89
C LEU A 9 14.80 8.09 16.25
N LEU A 10 14.53 7.43 15.12
CA LEU A 10 13.21 7.46 14.46
C LEU A 10 12.11 7.03 15.44
N GLY A 11 12.33 5.93 16.18
CA GLY A 11 11.41 5.47 17.22
C GLY A 11 11.22 6.47 18.36
N ARG A 12 12.29 7.14 18.82
CA ARG A 12 12.20 8.19 19.86
C ARG A 12 11.38 9.40 19.40
N HIS A 13 11.41 9.72 18.10
CA HIS A 13 10.57 10.76 17.49
C HIS A 13 9.16 10.24 17.12
N GLY A 14 8.82 9.02 17.55
CA GLY A 14 7.47 8.46 17.46
C GLY A 14 7.13 7.79 16.13
N PHE A 15 8.07 7.66 15.19
CA PHE A 15 7.85 6.88 13.97
C PHE A 15 7.83 5.39 14.33
N ASP A 16 6.77 4.69 13.93
CA ASP A 16 6.50 3.32 14.41
C ASP A 16 6.06 2.35 13.30
N CYS A 17 6.08 2.78 12.04
CA CYS A 17 5.81 1.94 10.88
C CYS A 17 6.70 2.36 9.71
N PHE A 18 7.43 1.40 9.14
CA PHE A 18 8.44 1.68 8.13
C PHE A 18 8.19 0.84 6.89
N ALA A 19 8.15 1.45 5.72
CA ALA A 19 8.01 0.76 4.45
C ALA A 19 8.98 1.31 3.41
N GLY A 20 9.37 0.51 2.43
CA GLY A 20 10.25 1.02 1.39
C GLY A 20 10.95 -0.04 0.55
N VAL A 21 11.78 0.42 -0.37
CA VAL A 21 12.66 -0.42 -1.18
C VAL A 21 14.10 -0.27 -0.64
N PRO A 22 14.84 -1.37 -0.42
CA PRO A 22 16.18 -1.31 0.15
C PRO A 22 17.16 -0.44 -0.66
N CYS A 23 18.04 0.26 0.05
CA CYS A 23 19.18 0.99 -0.51
C CYS A 23 20.40 0.78 0.41
N SER A 24 21.60 0.69 -0.17
CA SER A 24 22.84 0.44 0.59
C SER A 24 23.15 1.52 1.62
N LEU A 25 22.76 2.78 1.39
CA LEU A 25 22.97 3.88 2.33
C LEU A 25 22.18 3.72 3.65
N ILE A 26 21.18 2.85 3.69
CA ILE A 26 20.30 2.62 4.85
C ILE A 26 20.27 1.14 5.27
N GLU A 27 21.21 0.31 4.80
CA GLU A 27 21.25 -1.12 5.10
C GLU A 27 21.22 -1.40 6.62
N GLY A 28 22.01 -0.64 7.39
CA GLY A 28 22.05 -0.79 8.85
C GLY A 28 20.78 -0.27 9.56
N VAL A 29 20.02 0.62 8.92
CA VAL A 29 18.71 1.09 9.44
C VAL A 29 17.69 -0.02 9.24
N ILE A 30 17.62 -0.56 8.02
CA ILE A 30 16.71 -1.66 7.67
C ILE A 30 17.00 -2.88 8.55
N GLY A 31 18.26 -3.30 8.65
CA GLY A 31 18.63 -4.45 9.48
C GLY A 31 18.30 -4.27 10.96
N ALA A 32 18.32 -3.04 11.48
CA ALA A 32 17.89 -2.76 12.85
C ALA A 32 16.35 -2.81 13.00
N LEU A 33 15.61 -2.26 12.03
CA LEU A 33 14.14 -2.26 12.03
C LEU A 33 13.55 -3.66 11.84
N GLU A 34 14.16 -4.51 11.01
CA GLU A 34 13.75 -5.91 10.82
C GLU A 34 13.81 -6.73 12.10
N ARG A 35 14.68 -6.33 13.04
CA ARG A 35 14.84 -6.97 14.35
C ARG A 35 13.94 -6.37 15.44
N ASP A 36 13.28 -5.23 15.19
CA ASP A 36 12.39 -4.60 16.18
C ASP A 36 10.91 -4.94 15.91
N PRO A 37 10.27 -5.81 16.71
CA PRO A 37 8.87 -6.19 16.52
C PRO A 37 7.89 -5.02 16.76
N ARG A 38 8.33 -3.92 17.39
CA ARG A 38 7.49 -2.75 17.68
C ARG A 38 7.43 -1.76 16.52
N ALA A 39 8.38 -1.84 15.61
CA ALA A 39 8.63 -0.89 14.52
C ALA A 39 8.88 -1.64 13.20
N PRO A 40 7.90 -2.42 12.71
CA PRO A 40 8.14 -3.36 11.63
C PRO A 40 8.55 -2.65 10.34
N TRP A 41 9.62 -3.16 9.72
CA TRP A 41 10.02 -2.87 8.35
C TRP A 41 9.18 -3.69 7.36
N ILE A 42 8.62 -3.02 6.36
CA ILE A 42 7.88 -3.64 5.26
C ILE A 42 8.65 -3.38 3.97
N ALA A 43 9.33 -4.42 3.47
CA ALA A 43 9.93 -4.40 2.14
C ALA A 43 8.82 -4.35 1.08
N ALA A 44 8.72 -3.23 0.37
CA ALA A 44 7.77 -3.04 -0.71
C ALA A 44 8.39 -3.47 -2.05
N ALA A 45 7.55 -3.96 -2.98
CA ALA A 45 8.00 -4.30 -4.32
C ALA A 45 8.35 -3.07 -5.18
N ARG A 46 7.80 -1.90 -4.83
CA ARG A 46 8.00 -0.60 -5.48
C ARG A 46 7.85 0.52 -4.45
N GLU A 47 8.49 1.65 -4.69
CA GLU A 47 8.48 2.80 -3.78
C GLU A 47 7.11 3.50 -3.70
N ASP A 48 6.36 3.54 -4.80
CA ASP A 48 4.99 4.08 -4.82
C ASP A 48 4.02 3.22 -3.98
N ALA A 49 4.18 1.89 -4.03
CA ALA A 49 3.47 0.98 -3.14
C ALA A 49 3.82 1.20 -1.66
N ALA A 50 5.08 1.56 -1.35
CA ALA A 50 5.47 1.93 0.02
C ALA A 50 4.75 3.20 0.52
N VAL A 51 4.50 4.16 -0.37
CA VAL A 51 3.65 5.34 -0.06
C VAL A 51 2.20 4.91 0.23
N GLY A 52 1.66 3.97 -0.55
CA GLY A 52 0.34 3.38 -0.29
C GLY A 52 0.26 2.68 1.08
N LEU A 53 1.24 1.82 1.39
CA LEU A 53 1.38 1.14 2.68
C LEU A 53 1.43 2.14 3.85
N ALA A 54 2.22 3.20 3.71
CA ALA A 54 2.32 4.27 4.70
C ALA A 54 0.96 4.97 4.93
N GLY A 55 0.22 5.28 3.87
CA GLY A 55 -1.12 5.86 4.00
C GLY A 55 -2.11 4.95 4.73
N GLY A 56 -2.09 3.65 4.40
CA GLY A 56 -2.86 2.62 5.10
C GLY A 56 -2.52 2.53 6.59
N ALA A 57 -1.23 2.46 6.89
CA ALA A 57 -0.73 2.42 8.26
C ALA A 57 -1.12 3.67 9.04
N TRP A 58 -1.04 4.84 8.40
CA TRP A 58 -1.52 6.09 8.99
C TRP A 58 -2.99 5.95 9.36
N PHE A 59 -3.90 5.57 8.44
CA PHE A 59 -5.31 5.36 8.78
C PHE A 59 -5.52 4.44 9.99
N GLY A 60 -4.66 3.44 10.17
CA GLY A 60 -4.67 2.52 11.31
C GLY A 60 -4.11 3.08 12.62
N GLY A 61 -3.72 4.36 12.69
CA GLY A 61 -3.20 4.98 13.91
C GLY A 61 -1.69 5.14 13.97
N ARG A 62 -0.95 4.67 12.96
CA ARG A 62 0.52 4.68 12.96
C ARG A 62 1.09 6.01 12.47
N ARG A 63 2.38 6.22 12.75
CA ARG A 63 3.18 7.31 12.25
C ARG A 63 4.20 6.77 11.25
N PRO A 64 3.87 6.76 9.95
CA PRO A 64 4.67 6.08 8.97
C PRO A 64 5.91 6.88 8.55
N ALA A 65 6.97 6.16 8.21
CA ALA A 65 8.10 6.65 7.44
C ALA A 65 8.32 5.75 6.22
N VAL A 66 8.55 6.37 5.06
CA VAL A 66 8.94 5.68 3.84
C VAL A 66 10.42 5.90 3.60
N LEU A 67 11.16 4.81 3.52
CA LEU A 67 12.60 4.81 3.26
C LEU A 67 12.83 4.41 1.81
N MET A 68 13.43 5.28 1.02
CA MET A 68 13.63 5.03 -0.40
C MET A 68 14.87 5.72 -0.92
N GLN A 69 15.36 5.28 -2.07
CA GLN A 69 16.33 6.04 -2.85
C GLN A 69 15.63 7.20 -3.59
N ASN A 70 16.37 8.26 -3.90
CA ASN A 70 15.87 9.38 -4.70
C ASN A 70 15.42 9.00 -6.12
N SER A 71 15.91 7.92 -6.73
CA SER A 71 15.31 7.37 -7.95
C SER A 71 13.88 6.88 -7.71
N GLY A 72 13.65 6.20 -6.58
CA GLY A 72 12.34 5.76 -6.13
C GLY A 72 11.39 6.91 -5.78
N LEU A 73 11.93 8.03 -5.28
CA LEU A 73 11.18 9.29 -5.16
C LEU A 73 10.64 9.74 -6.52
N GLY A 74 11.47 9.65 -7.58
CA GLY A 74 11.06 9.92 -8.96
C GLY A 74 9.91 9.02 -9.45
N THR A 75 9.96 7.72 -9.15
CA THR A 75 8.87 6.79 -9.44
C THR A 75 7.60 7.09 -8.63
N SER A 76 7.76 7.66 -7.43
CA SER A 76 6.68 7.91 -6.48
C SER A 76 5.97 9.25 -6.66
N LEU A 77 6.38 10.11 -7.60
CA LEU A 77 5.83 11.48 -7.74
C LEU A 77 4.30 11.48 -7.90
N ASN A 78 3.75 10.56 -8.70
CA ASN A 78 2.29 10.46 -8.87
C ASN A 78 1.58 10.03 -7.58
N ALA A 79 2.15 9.09 -6.81
CA ALA A 79 1.64 8.63 -5.52
C ALA A 79 1.70 9.74 -4.45
N LEU A 80 2.76 10.55 -4.47
CA LEU A 80 2.90 11.68 -3.57
C LEU A 80 1.90 12.79 -3.93
N ALA A 81 1.78 13.15 -5.21
CA ALA A 81 0.88 14.22 -5.65
C ALA A 81 -0.60 13.85 -5.54
N SER A 82 -1.00 12.72 -6.15
CA SER A 82 -2.41 12.34 -6.31
C SER A 82 -2.95 11.43 -5.20
N PHE A 83 -2.15 11.17 -4.16
CA PHE A 83 -2.60 10.50 -2.94
C PHE A 83 -2.10 11.25 -1.69
N SER A 84 -0.80 11.25 -1.38
CA SER A 84 -0.35 11.79 -0.08
C SER A 84 -0.64 13.28 0.11
N LEU A 85 -0.26 14.14 -0.84
CA LEU A 85 -0.48 15.58 -0.78
C LEU A 85 -1.96 15.94 -0.96
N MET A 86 -2.62 15.32 -1.95
CA MET A 86 -4.03 15.58 -2.24
C MET A 86 -4.94 15.29 -1.03
N TYR A 87 -4.74 14.15 -0.36
CA TYR A 87 -5.50 13.82 0.85
C TYR A 87 -4.96 14.49 2.11
N GLY A 88 -3.72 14.99 2.10
CA GLY A 88 -3.03 15.52 3.27
C GLY A 88 -2.68 14.40 4.26
N LEU A 89 -1.94 13.40 3.80
CA LEU A 89 -1.46 12.29 4.61
C LEU A 89 -0.02 12.59 5.08
N PRO A 90 0.20 12.66 6.41
CA PRO A 90 1.54 12.88 6.95
C PRO A 90 2.38 11.59 6.83
N VAL A 91 3.56 11.73 6.25
CA VAL A 91 4.56 10.66 6.12
C VAL A 91 5.95 11.27 6.07
N LEU A 92 6.90 10.69 6.80
CA LEU A 92 8.30 11.04 6.66
C LEU A 92 8.88 10.31 5.45
N LEU A 93 9.42 11.04 4.49
CA LEU A 93 10.21 10.48 3.40
C LEU A 93 11.69 10.56 3.79
N LEU A 94 12.28 9.45 4.22
CA LEU A 94 13.73 9.35 4.40
C LEU A 94 14.34 8.91 3.07
N VAL A 95 14.85 9.88 2.31
CA VAL A 95 15.28 9.69 0.93
C VAL A 95 16.80 9.62 0.88
N THR A 96 17.36 8.46 0.54
CA THR A 96 18.80 8.35 0.30
C THR A 96 19.18 9.12 -0.95
N TRP A 97 20.20 9.96 -0.84
CA TRP A 97 20.57 10.92 -1.89
C TRP A 97 21.77 10.43 -2.68
N ARG A 98 21.53 9.48 -3.60
CA ARG A 98 22.53 9.04 -4.57
C ARG A 98 22.81 10.15 -5.60
N GLY A 99 24.05 10.22 -6.08
CA GLY A 99 24.50 11.30 -6.97
C GLY A 99 24.76 12.64 -6.28
N PHE A 100 24.70 12.69 -4.94
CA PHE A 100 25.01 13.89 -4.17
C PHE A 100 26.41 14.44 -4.52
N GLY A 101 26.49 15.74 -4.81
CA GLY A 101 27.73 16.40 -5.20
C GLY A 101 28.32 15.94 -6.55
N GLY A 102 27.54 15.26 -7.39
CA GLY A 102 27.97 14.80 -8.71
C GLY A 102 28.95 13.62 -8.68
N LYS A 103 28.98 12.86 -7.58
CA LYS A 103 29.90 11.72 -7.38
C LYS A 103 29.11 10.45 -7.04
N ASP A 104 28.80 9.64 -8.04
CA ASP A 104 28.18 8.31 -7.92
C ASP A 104 28.21 7.63 -9.31
N ALA A 105 27.53 6.50 -9.46
CA ALA A 105 27.29 5.87 -10.75
C ALA A 105 26.49 6.80 -11.70
N PRO A 106 26.69 6.72 -13.03
CA PRO A 106 26.07 7.63 -14.00
C PRO A 106 24.55 7.79 -13.88
N GLU A 107 23.84 6.70 -13.61
CA GLU A 107 22.38 6.65 -13.43
C GLU A 107 21.89 7.47 -12.21
N HIS A 108 22.77 7.72 -11.25
CA HIS A 108 22.46 8.49 -10.05
C HIS A 108 22.75 9.99 -10.20
N ILE A 109 23.56 10.42 -11.17
CA ILE A 109 24.05 11.80 -11.24
C ILE A 109 22.92 12.80 -11.50
N LEU A 110 22.13 12.57 -12.55
CA LEU A 110 21.02 13.46 -12.90
C LEU A 110 19.93 13.42 -11.81
N THR A 111 19.56 12.21 -11.37
CA THR A 111 18.55 12.03 -10.33
C THR A 111 18.98 12.72 -9.02
N GLY A 112 20.24 12.59 -8.64
CA GLY A 112 20.86 13.32 -7.53
C GLY A 112 20.73 14.84 -7.67
N ALA A 113 21.11 15.39 -8.83
CA ALA A 113 21.06 16.83 -9.07
C ALA A 113 19.64 17.42 -8.97
N ILE A 114 18.63 16.73 -9.52
CA ILE A 114 17.25 17.25 -9.57
C ILE A 114 16.44 16.97 -8.29
N THR A 115 16.93 16.13 -7.38
CA THR A 115 16.16 15.66 -6.21
C THR A 115 15.56 16.80 -5.37
N PRO A 116 16.31 17.84 -4.95
CA PRO A 116 15.73 18.96 -4.20
C PRO A 116 14.66 19.70 -5.01
N SER A 117 14.91 19.95 -6.29
CA SER A 117 13.97 20.65 -7.17
C SER A 117 12.66 19.87 -7.37
N LEU A 118 12.70 18.53 -7.38
CA LEU A 118 11.48 17.71 -7.42
C LEU A 118 10.65 17.89 -6.15
N LEU A 119 11.28 17.94 -4.97
CA LEU A 119 10.60 18.17 -3.70
C LEU A 119 10.03 19.59 -3.63
N ASP A 120 10.80 20.59 -4.08
CA ASP A 120 10.36 21.98 -4.17
C ASP A 120 9.15 22.12 -5.10
N LEU A 121 9.18 21.45 -6.26
CA LEU A 121 8.08 21.46 -7.24
C LEU A 121 6.80 20.84 -6.67
N LEU A 122 6.93 19.76 -5.88
CA LEU A 122 5.80 19.15 -5.18
C LEU A 122 5.35 19.93 -3.94
N GLY A 123 6.11 20.95 -3.53
CA GLY A 123 5.88 21.68 -2.29
C GLY A 123 6.10 20.85 -1.03
N ILE A 124 6.92 19.80 -1.10
CA ILE A 124 7.27 18.94 0.05
C ILE A 124 8.44 19.58 0.80
N PRO A 125 8.26 20.06 2.05
CA PRO A 125 9.35 20.61 2.84
C PRO A 125 10.45 19.58 3.03
N HIS A 126 11.71 19.98 2.85
CA HIS A 126 12.84 19.07 2.97
C HIS A 126 14.04 19.68 3.67
N ARG A 127 14.85 18.81 4.28
CA ARG A 127 16.18 19.14 4.83
C ARG A 127 17.17 18.04 4.49
N THR A 128 18.43 18.41 4.34
CA THR A 128 19.54 17.47 4.19
C THR A 128 20.03 17.04 5.57
N LEU A 129 20.04 15.74 5.84
CA LEU A 129 20.56 15.19 7.09
C LEU A 129 22.05 15.49 7.25
N ALA A 130 22.42 15.96 8.44
CA ALA A 130 23.81 16.16 8.83
C ALA A 130 24.10 15.47 10.16
N ARG A 131 25.29 14.88 10.28
CA ARG A 131 25.66 13.95 11.36
C ARG A 131 25.51 14.55 12.76
N ASP A 132 25.75 15.85 12.89
CA ASP A 132 25.70 16.63 14.13
C ASP A 132 24.30 17.15 14.49
N SER A 133 23.32 17.03 13.59
CA SER A 133 21.99 17.63 13.74
C SER A 133 20.82 16.69 13.47
N VAL A 134 21.08 15.38 13.31
CA VAL A 134 20.06 14.35 13.02
C VAL A 134 18.86 14.42 13.98
N ASP A 135 19.12 14.54 15.29
CA ASP A 135 18.04 14.57 16.29
C ASP A 135 17.13 15.81 16.13
N ALA A 136 17.73 16.99 15.95
CA ALA A 136 16.99 18.23 15.70
C ALA A 136 16.25 18.22 14.36
N GLN A 137 16.80 17.55 13.34
CA GLN A 137 16.18 17.40 12.02
C GLN A 137 15.00 16.43 12.04
N LEU A 138 15.06 15.37 12.85
CA LEU A 138 13.94 14.47 13.08
C LEU A 138 12.82 15.15 13.88
N ASP A 139 13.15 15.94 14.90
CA ASP A 139 12.15 16.73 15.61
C ASP A 139 11.46 17.75 14.69
N TRP A 140 12.24 18.43 13.84
CA TRP A 140 11.67 19.30 12.80
C TRP A 140 10.72 18.53 11.89
N ALA A 141 11.16 17.40 11.35
CA ALA A 141 10.36 16.61 10.42
C ALA A 141 9.04 16.19 11.07
N ARG A 142 9.09 15.66 12.30
CA ARG A 142 7.89 15.29 13.05
C ARG A 142 6.93 16.47 13.25
N ARG A 143 7.44 17.61 13.74
CA ARG A 143 6.60 18.80 14.01
C ARG A 143 5.99 19.38 12.75
N ASP A 144 6.78 19.53 11.69
CA ASP A 144 6.33 20.15 10.44
C ASP A 144 5.35 19.24 9.69
N MET A 145 5.60 17.93 9.69
CA MET A 145 4.69 16.91 9.16
C MET A 145 3.33 16.93 9.85
N ASP A 146 3.31 16.95 11.19
CA ASP A 146 2.07 16.98 11.98
C ASP A 146 1.30 18.28 11.81
N ALA A 147 2.00 19.42 11.84
CA ALA A 147 1.38 20.72 11.70
C ALA A 147 0.74 20.91 10.31
N ARG A 148 1.37 20.38 9.26
CA ARG A 148 0.89 20.54 7.88
C ARG A 148 -0.09 19.47 7.43
N MET A 149 -0.11 18.31 8.11
CA MET A 149 -0.80 17.10 7.61
C MET A 149 -0.38 16.80 6.17
N SER A 150 0.93 16.67 5.97
CA SER A 150 1.56 16.56 4.64
C SER A 150 2.86 15.77 4.73
N PRO A 151 3.34 15.15 3.64
CA PRO A 151 4.68 14.60 3.59
C PRO A 151 5.75 15.66 3.88
N VAL A 152 6.84 15.23 4.52
CA VAL A 152 8.10 15.98 4.64
C VAL A 152 9.25 15.05 4.27
N ALA A 153 10.35 15.59 3.78
CA ALA A 153 11.50 14.80 3.37
C ALA A 153 12.77 15.12 4.16
N LEU A 154 13.53 14.06 4.46
CA LEU A 154 14.91 14.15 4.93
C LEU A 154 15.81 13.49 3.88
N LEU A 155 16.63 14.31 3.22
CA LEU A 155 17.60 13.84 2.23
C LEU A 155 18.84 13.33 2.96
N LEU A 156 19.21 12.07 2.76
CA LEU A 156 20.34 11.42 3.41
C LEU A 156 21.53 11.30 2.42
N PRO A 157 22.51 12.21 2.47
CA PRO A 157 23.70 12.09 1.64
C PRO A 157 24.65 10.97 2.15
N PRO A 158 25.55 10.47 1.29
CA PRO A 158 26.61 9.55 1.71
C PRO A 158 27.47 10.12 2.86
N GLY A 159 27.94 9.25 3.75
CA GLY A 159 28.85 9.62 4.85
C GLY A 159 28.19 10.08 6.15
N VAL A 160 26.86 10.30 6.17
CA VAL A 160 26.10 10.56 7.42
C VAL A 160 25.95 9.28 8.25
N LEU A 161 25.60 8.18 7.59
CA LEU A 161 25.56 6.85 8.19
C LEU A 161 26.84 6.08 7.87
N GLU A 162 27.25 5.21 8.79
CA GLU A 162 28.25 4.19 8.50
C GLU A 162 27.64 3.12 7.57
N THR A 163 28.39 2.75 6.53
CA THR A 163 28.05 1.74 5.53
C THR A 163 29.16 0.70 5.49
N GLY A 164 28.84 -0.58 5.28
CA GLY A 164 29.84 -1.65 5.19
C GLY A 164 30.46 -2.09 6.53
N GLY A 165 29.87 -1.68 7.67
CA GLY A 165 30.21 -2.17 9.00
C GLY A 165 29.00 -2.92 9.56
N GLU A 166 29.13 -4.24 9.71
CA GLU A 166 28.03 -5.20 9.75
C GLU A 166 27.33 -5.33 8.39
N ALA A 167 27.95 -6.07 7.47
CA ALA A 167 27.13 -6.96 6.65
C ALA A 167 26.26 -7.70 7.66
N GLY A 168 24.97 -7.34 7.75
CA GLY A 168 24.03 -8.17 8.44
C GLY A 168 24.29 -9.55 7.88
N ALA A 169 24.72 -10.49 8.74
CA ALA A 169 24.41 -11.88 8.50
C ALA A 169 22.91 -11.83 8.24
N GLY A 170 22.52 -11.81 6.95
CA GLY A 170 21.14 -11.55 6.55
C GLY A 170 20.34 -12.45 7.44
N ALA A 171 19.49 -11.86 8.29
CA ALA A 171 18.84 -12.62 9.34
C ALA A 171 18.25 -13.82 8.62
N ALA A 172 18.79 -15.02 8.88
CA ALA A 172 18.28 -16.25 8.29
C ALA A 172 16.78 -16.15 8.54
N PRO A 173 15.95 -16.24 7.47
CA PRO A 173 14.56 -15.78 7.49
C PRO A 173 13.99 -16.17 8.84
N SER A 174 13.70 -15.17 9.69
CA SER A 174 13.39 -15.46 11.09
C SER A 174 12.30 -16.51 11.02
N ALA A 175 12.59 -17.71 11.50
CA ALA A 175 11.60 -18.76 11.60
C ALA A 175 10.57 -18.18 12.58
N ARG A 176 9.58 -17.46 12.04
CA ARG A 176 8.35 -17.17 12.76
C ARG A 176 7.90 -18.55 13.14
N ASN A 177 7.88 -18.82 14.44
CA ASN A 177 7.45 -20.09 15.00
C ASN A 177 6.09 -20.42 14.37
N ASP A 178 6.12 -21.25 13.34
CA ASP A 178 4.94 -21.73 12.65
C ASP A 178 4.38 -22.86 13.50
N THR A 179 3.98 -22.52 14.73
CA THR A 179 3.26 -23.44 15.61
C THR A 179 1.79 -23.53 15.22
N ARG A 180 1.43 -23.12 14.00
CA ARG A 180 0.20 -23.53 13.34
C ARG A 180 0.58 -24.48 12.21
N SER A 181 0.97 -25.69 12.62
CA SER A 181 0.90 -26.92 11.82
C SER A 181 -0.56 -27.20 11.43
N GLY A 182 -1.14 -26.33 10.60
CA GLY A 182 -2.16 -26.72 9.66
C GLY A 182 -1.42 -26.92 8.36
N THR A 183 -1.22 -28.17 7.96
CA THR A 183 -0.90 -28.50 6.57
C THR A 183 -1.81 -27.66 5.69
N VAL A 184 -1.26 -26.67 4.97
CA VAL A 184 -1.99 -26.04 3.88
C VAL A 184 -2.28 -27.19 2.93
N PRO A 185 -3.55 -27.62 2.76
CA PRO A 185 -3.84 -28.65 1.77
C PRO A 185 -3.30 -28.11 0.46
N ALA A 186 -2.47 -28.89 -0.25
CA ALA A 186 -2.20 -28.58 -1.64
C ALA A 186 -3.58 -28.35 -2.30
N PRO A 187 -3.87 -27.15 -2.83
CA PRO A 187 -5.20 -26.91 -3.38
C PRO A 187 -5.42 -27.93 -4.48
N VAL A 188 -6.47 -28.72 -4.32
CA VAL A 188 -7.06 -29.50 -5.42
C VAL A 188 -7.23 -28.52 -6.59
N PRO A 189 -6.75 -28.82 -7.80
CA PRO A 189 -6.98 -27.92 -8.92
C PRO A 189 -8.49 -27.85 -9.14
N GLU A 190 -9.09 -26.69 -8.83
CA GLU A 190 -10.32 -26.35 -9.49
C GLU A 190 -9.94 -26.10 -10.95
N GLU A 191 -10.16 -27.14 -11.75
CA GLU A 191 -9.92 -27.25 -13.18
C GLU A 191 -10.51 -26.06 -13.95
N ASP A 192 -10.05 -25.89 -15.19
CA ASP A 192 -10.35 -24.86 -16.21
C ASP A 192 -11.81 -24.37 -16.34
N ARG A 193 -12.39 -23.81 -15.27
CA ARG A 193 -13.66 -23.09 -15.31
C ARG A 193 -13.44 -21.80 -16.09
N GLU A 194 -14.14 -21.70 -17.20
CA GLU A 194 -14.34 -20.46 -17.92
C GLU A 194 -15.11 -19.48 -17.01
N LEU A 195 -14.59 -18.25 -16.89
CA LEU A 195 -15.25 -17.19 -16.15
C LEU A 195 -16.00 -16.32 -17.16
N ALA A 196 -17.25 -16.66 -17.43
CA ALA A 196 -18.14 -15.82 -18.22
C ALA A 196 -18.79 -14.76 -17.31
N PRO A 197 -18.67 -13.45 -17.62
CA PRO A 197 -19.33 -12.41 -16.84
C PRO A 197 -20.85 -12.46 -17.06
N VAL A 198 -21.62 -12.52 -15.97
CA VAL A 198 -23.09 -12.57 -16.02
C VAL A 198 -23.79 -11.40 -15.32
N ILE A 199 -23.02 -10.54 -14.64
CA ILE A 199 -23.51 -9.35 -13.95
C ILE A 199 -22.57 -8.16 -14.15
N SER A 200 -23.10 -6.96 -13.99
CA SER A 200 -22.31 -5.72 -13.98
C SER A 200 -21.41 -5.60 -12.75
N ARG A 201 -20.38 -4.75 -12.85
CA ARG A 201 -19.53 -4.40 -11.69
C ARG A 201 -20.36 -3.80 -10.55
N ARG A 202 -21.35 -2.97 -10.86
CA ARG A 202 -22.24 -2.36 -9.86
C ARG A 202 -23.03 -3.42 -9.08
N GLU A 203 -23.56 -4.43 -9.76
CA GLU A 203 -24.27 -5.54 -9.10
C GLU A 203 -23.33 -6.38 -8.24
N ALA A 204 -22.11 -6.66 -8.73
CA ALA A 204 -21.08 -7.35 -7.96
C ALA A 204 -20.69 -6.59 -6.69
N ILE A 205 -20.49 -5.27 -6.79
CA ILE A 205 -20.24 -4.38 -5.65
C ILE A 205 -21.42 -4.44 -4.68
N ALA A 206 -22.66 -4.35 -5.17
CA ALA A 206 -23.85 -4.42 -4.31
C ALA A 206 -23.96 -5.77 -3.57
N ALA A 207 -23.63 -6.88 -4.23
CA ALA A 207 -23.60 -8.21 -3.60
C ALA A 207 -22.54 -8.28 -2.48
N ALA A 208 -21.33 -7.75 -2.73
CA ALA A 208 -20.25 -7.72 -1.76
C ALA A 208 -20.54 -6.79 -0.57
N VAL A 209 -20.99 -5.55 -0.82
CA VAL A 209 -21.31 -4.55 0.21
C VAL A 209 -22.37 -5.04 1.18
N LYS A 210 -23.39 -5.76 0.70
CA LYS A 210 -24.44 -6.36 1.54
C LYS A 210 -23.89 -7.35 2.59
N GLN A 211 -22.68 -7.86 2.40
CA GLN A 211 -22.03 -8.76 3.35
C GLN A 211 -21.09 -8.03 4.31
N LEU A 212 -20.98 -6.70 4.24
CA LEU A 212 -20.08 -5.91 5.09
C LEU A 212 -20.89 -5.23 6.18
N ASP A 213 -20.32 -5.16 7.38
CA ASP A 213 -20.93 -4.50 8.53
C ASP A 213 -20.23 -3.16 8.79
N ASP A 214 -19.14 -3.17 9.55
CA ASP A 214 -18.34 -2.00 9.93
C ASP A 214 -16.87 -2.13 9.52
N GLU A 215 -16.55 -3.11 8.66
CA GLU A 215 -15.22 -3.23 8.07
C GLU A 215 -14.88 -1.96 7.28
N PRO A 216 -13.64 -1.43 7.43
CA PRO A 216 -13.11 -0.44 6.53
C PRO A 216 -12.88 -1.04 5.14
N VAL A 217 -13.27 -0.28 4.12
CA VAL A 217 -13.15 -0.68 2.72
C VAL A 217 -12.33 0.35 1.96
N ILE A 218 -11.20 -0.09 1.40
CA ILE A 218 -10.38 0.71 0.50
C ILE A 218 -10.85 0.46 -0.93
N HIS A 219 -11.29 1.52 -1.63
CA HIS A 219 -11.78 1.43 -2.99
C HIS A 219 -10.76 1.99 -3.97
N ALA A 220 -10.48 1.24 -5.03
CA ALA A 220 -9.73 1.71 -6.19
C ALA A 220 -10.43 2.86 -6.91
N ASN A 221 -9.64 3.68 -7.59
CA ASN A 221 -10.12 4.85 -8.31
C ASN A 221 -10.98 4.50 -9.53
N GLY A 222 -11.49 5.53 -10.22
CA GLY A 222 -12.37 5.34 -11.37
C GLY A 222 -13.76 4.86 -10.93
N TYR A 223 -14.35 3.95 -11.72
CA TYR A 223 -15.73 3.52 -11.50
C TYR A 223 -15.93 2.62 -10.27
N VAL A 224 -14.90 1.92 -9.77
CA VAL A 224 -15.02 1.14 -8.52
C VAL A 224 -15.46 2.04 -7.36
N CYS A 225 -14.80 3.19 -7.20
CA CYS A 225 -15.20 4.24 -6.27
C CYS A 225 -16.61 4.78 -6.52
N ARG A 226 -16.92 5.17 -7.77
CA ARG A 226 -18.17 5.88 -8.11
C ARG A 226 -19.40 5.00 -8.00
N GLU A 227 -19.30 3.76 -8.45
CA GLU A 227 -20.37 2.77 -8.35
C GLU A 227 -20.59 2.36 -6.90
N SER A 228 -19.51 2.09 -6.14
CA SER A 228 -19.63 1.76 -4.71
C SER A 228 -20.25 2.90 -3.90
N PHE A 229 -19.84 4.14 -4.13
CA PHE A 229 -20.46 5.33 -3.51
C PHE A 229 -21.97 5.39 -3.81
N SER A 230 -22.36 5.11 -5.04
CA SER A 230 -23.76 5.12 -5.49
C SER A 230 -24.57 3.91 -5.03
N VAL A 231 -23.91 2.81 -4.65
CA VAL A 231 -24.52 1.62 -4.07
C VAL A 231 -24.79 1.84 -2.58
N ALA A 232 -23.76 2.22 -1.81
CA ALA A 232 -23.91 2.55 -0.41
C ALA A 232 -22.70 3.33 0.10
N ASP A 233 -22.86 4.65 0.24
CA ASP A 233 -21.85 5.47 0.88
C ASP A 233 -21.80 5.22 2.40
N ARG A 234 -20.61 4.86 2.91
CA ARG A 234 -20.36 4.53 4.32
C ARG A 234 -19.15 5.30 4.85
N PRO A 235 -19.15 5.72 6.13
CA PRO A 235 -17.97 6.34 6.72
C PRO A 235 -16.75 5.42 6.79
N GLN A 236 -16.96 4.11 6.71
CA GLN A 236 -15.94 3.08 6.58
C GLN A 236 -15.38 2.96 5.15
N ASN A 237 -15.86 3.72 4.17
CA ASN A 237 -15.35 3.66 2.80
C ASN A 237 -14.27 4.74 2.61
N PHE A 238 -13.04 4.30 2.33
CA PHE A 238 -12.03 5.17 1.75
C PHE A 238 -12.11 5.07 0.23
N TYR A 239 -12.43 6.18 -0.42
CA TYR A 239 -12.43 6.27 -1.87
C TYR A 239 -11.12 6.86 -2.35
N MET A 240 -10.26 6.04 -2.94
CA MET A 240 -9.02 6.50 -3.57
C MET A 240 -9.35 7.15 -4.93
N LEU A 241 -9.24 8.47 -5.04
CA LEU A 241 -9.66 9.24 -6.21
C LEU A 241 -8.56 9.31 -7.28
N GLY A 242 -7.29 9.24 -6.86
CA GLY A 242 -6.09 9.26 -7.71
C GLY A 242 -5.22 8.03 -7.51
N SER A 243 -3.96 8.08 -7.95
CA SER A 243 -2.95 7.04 -7.70
C SER A 243 -3.40 5.60 -7.99
N MET A 244 -3.81 5.35 -9.23
CA MET A 244 -4.14 4.02 -9.72
C MET A 244 -3.05 3.00 -9.33
N GLY A 245 -3.46 1.84 -8.82
CA GLY A 245 -2.60 0.77 -8.35
C GLY A 245 -2.27 0.78 -6.86
N LEU A 246 -2.73 1.76 -6.08
CA LEU A 246 -2.40 1.83 -4.64
C LEU A 246 -3.46 1.26 -3.69
N ALA A 247 -4.66 0.91 -4.16
CA ALA A 247 -5.75 0.48 -3.27
C ALA A 247 -5.38 -0.73 -2.40
N SER A 248 -4.78 -1.75 -3.02
CA SER A 248 -4.29 -2.95 -2.32
C SER A 248 -3.10 -2.65 -1.39
N ALA A 249 -2.21 -1.73 -1.73
CA ALA A 249 -1.13 -1.29 -0.84
C ALA A 249 -1.66 -0.53 0.39
N ILE A 250 -2.62 0.37 0.20
CA ILE A 250 -3.30 1.08 1.29
C ILE A 250 -4.04 0.10 2.19
N GLY A 251 -4.77 -0.86 1.60
CA GLY A 251 -5.47 -1.91 2.35
C GLY A 251 -4.53 -2.78 3.18
N LEU A 252 -3.40 -3.20 2.60
CA LEU A 252 -2.39 -3.97 3.32
C LEU A 252 -1.79 -3.18 4.49
N GLY A 253 -1.45 -1.90 4.27
CA GLY A 253 -0.93 -1.03 5.33
C GLY A 253 -1.89 -0.90 6.51
N LEU A 254 -3.19 -0.73 6.22
CA LEU A 254 -4.23 -0.66 7.25
C LEU A 254 -4.40 -2.00 7.97
N ALA A 255 -4.44 -3.12 7.24
CA ALA A 255 -4.60 -4.44 7.81
C ALA A 255 -3.48 -4.77 8.81
N LEU A 256 -2.24 -4.42 8.47
CA LEU A 256 -1.07 -4.60 9.34
C LEU A 256 -1.10 -3.66 10.56
N ALA A 257 -1.57 -2.43 10.39
CA ALA A 257 -1.68 -1.48 11.50
C ALA A 257 -2.81 -1.83 12.49
N ARG A 258 -3.87 -2.50 12.02
CA ARG A 258 -5.04 -2.90 12.81
C ARG A 258 -5.35 -4.40 12.67
N PRO A 259 -4.48 -5.30 13.17
CA PRO A 259 -4.65 -6.76 12.99
C PRO A 259 -5.97 -7.31 13.57
N GLY A 260 -6.57 -6.61 14.55
CA GLY A 260 -7.86 -6.97 15.13
C GLY A 260 -9.11 -6.52 14.36
N ARG A 261 -8.96 -5.68 13.31
CA ARG A 261 -10.08 -5.27 12.45
C ARG A 261 -9.86 -5.78 11.03
N ARG A 262 -10.85 -6.46 10.48
CA ARG A 262 -10.82 -6.94 9.09
C ARG A 262 -10.84 -5.76 8.14
N THR A 263 -9.94 -5.74 7.16
CA THR A 263 -9.84 -4.71 6.12
C THR A 263 -10.22 -5.32 4.79
N VAL A 264 -11.08 -4.63 4.05
CA VAL A 264 -11.53 -5.05 2.71
C VAL A 264 -10.92 -4.11 1.68
N VAL A 265 -10.47 -4.65 0.56
CA VAL A 265 -10.05 -3.88 -0.62
C VAL A 265 -10.99 -4.22 -1.76
N PHE A 266 -11.59 -3.19 -2.35
CA PHE A 266 -12.32 -3.26 -3.60
C PHE A 266 -11.41 -2.68 -4.69
N ASP A 267 -10.82 -3.57 -5.47
CA ASP A 267 -9.86 -3.24 -6.51
C ASP A 267 -10.46 -3.50 -7.91
N GLY A 268 -9.83 -2.96 -8.94
CA GLY A 268 -10.09 -3.29 -10.33
C GLY A 268 -8.93 -4.09 -10.92
N ASP A 269 -9.19 -4.93 -11.92
CA ASP A 269 -8.17 -5.63 -12.70
C ASP A 269 -7.03 -4.71 -13.17
N GLY A 270 -7.36 -3.59 -13.81
CA GLY A 270 -6.38 -2.63 -14.30
C GLY A 270 -5.58 -1.95 -13.17
N ASN A 271 -6.22 -1.66 -12.03
CA ASN A 271 -5.53 -1.12 -10.87
C ASN A 271 -4.53 -2.14 -10.32
N LEU A 272 -4.98 -3.38 -10.08
CA LEU A 272 -4.12 -4.43 -9.54
C LEU A 272 -2.93 -4.72 -10.46
N LEU A 273 -3.16 -4.76 -11.77
CA LEU A 273 -2.09 -4.97 -12.77
C LEU A 273 -1.04 -3.85 -12.76
N MET A 274 -1.43 -2.61 -12.48
CA MET A 274 -0.50 -1.49 -12.39
C MET A 274 0.49 -1.63 -11.21
N SER A 275 0.10 -2.37 -10.15
CA SER A 275 0.93 -2.61 -8.96
C SER A 275 0.97 -4.10 -8.57
N LEU A 276 1.12 -4.99 -9.55
CA LEU A 276 0.97 -6.44 -9.36
C LEU A 276 1.91 -7.02 -8.28
N GLY A 277 3.08 -6.40 -8.06
CA GLY A 277 4.04 -6.80 -7.01
C GLY A 277 3.46 -6.77 -5.59
N ILE A 278 2.35 -6.06 -5.36
CA ILE A 278 1.65 -6.07 -4.07
C ILE A 278 1.08 -7.45 -3.73
N VAL A 279 0.74 -8.27 -4.72
CA VAL A 279 0.23 -9.63 -4.52
C VAL A 279 1.28 -10.49 -3.80
N GLY A 280 2.54 -10.41 -4.23
CA GLY A 280 3.65 -11.09 -3.55
C GLY A 280 3.92 -10.54 -2.16
N THR A 281 3.76 -9.23 -1.96
CA THR A 281 3.92 -8.58 -0.65
C THR A 281 2.85 -9.07 0.35
N VAL A 282 1.58 -9.11 -0.07
CA VAL A 282 0.47 -9.64 0.74
C VAL A 282 0.74 -11.10 1.11
N ALA A 283 1.13 -11.92 0.13
CA ALA A 283 1.34 -13.35 0.36
C ALA A 283 2.56 -13.65 1.25
N SER A 284 3.58 -12.80 1.21
CA SER A 284 4.74 -12.88 2.13
C SER A 284 4.35 -12.51 3.56
N LEU A 285 3.57 -11.43 3.74
CA LEU A 285 3.20 -10.92 5.07
C LEU A 285 2.03 -11.66 5.72
N ARG A 286 1.17 -12.31 4.93
CA ARG A 286 0.01 -13.12 5.34
C ARG A 286 -0.89 -12.45 6.40
N PRO A 287 -1.40 -11.22 6.16
CA PRO A 287 -2.32 -10.59 7.10
C PRO A 287 -3.61 -11.41 7.24
N ALA A 288 -3.87 -11.93 8.44
CA ALA A 288 -5.03 -12.76 8.76
C ALA A 288 -6.38 -12.01 8.64
N ASN A 289 -6.35 -10.69 8.49
CA ASN A 289 -7.51 -9.82 8.50
C ASN A 289 -7.72 -9.09 7.17
N LEU A 290 -7.11 -9.53 6.06
CA LEU A 290 -7.26 -8.90 4.74
C LEU A 290 -8.17 -9.70 3.79
N VAL A 291 -9.14 -9.00 3.19
CA VAL A 291 -9.97 -9.50 2.08
C VAL A 291 -9.76 -8.61 0.87
N HIS A 292 -9.27 -9.18 -0.24
CA HIS A 292 -8.99 -8.47 -1.48
C HIS A 292 -9.96 -8.91 -2.56
N VAL A 293 -10.94 -8.06 -2.88
CA VAL A 293 -11.94 -8.29 -3.92
C VAL A 293 -11.55 -7.52 -5.16
N VAL A 294 -11.40 -8.20 -6.29
CA VAL A 294 -11.02 -7.62 -7.58
C VAL A 294 -12.17 -7.78 -8.56
N PHE A 295 -12.68 -6.65 -9.05
CA PHE A 295 -13.69 -6.65 -10.12
C PHE A 295 -12.98 -6.64 -11.46
N ASP A 296 -13.09 -7.74 -12.20
CA ASP A 296 -12.40 -7.97 -13.46
C ASP A 296 -13.39 -7.90 -14.63
N ASN A 297 -13.39 -6.75 -15.31
CA ASN A 297 -14.14 -6.49 -16.53
C ASN A 297 -13.27 -6.55 -17.79
N GLU A 298 -11.98 -6.94 -17.67
CA GLU A 298 -11.01 -7.05 -18.77
C GLU A 298 -10.74 -5.76 -19.55
N VAL A 299 -11.13 -4.60 -19.02
CA VAL A 299 -11.02 -3.32 -19.72
C VAL A 299 -10.75 -2.16 -18.77
N TYR A 300 -9.98 -1.18 -19.24
CA TYR A 300 -9.87 0.13 -18.61
C TYR A 300 -11.14 0.95 -18.87
N GLY A 301 -12.20 0.64 -18.15
CA GLY A 301 -13.52 1.24 -18.39
C GLY A 301 -13.52 2.77 -18.30
N SER A 302 -12.84 3.31 -17.29
CA SER A 302 -12.78 4.76 -17.04
C SER A 302 -12.14 5.59 -18.16
N THR A 303 -11.44 4.96 -19.12
CA THR A 303 -10.77 5.63 -20.24
C THR A 303 -11.36 5.27 -21.60
N GLY A 304 -12.45 4.49 -21.66
CA GLY A 304 -13.11 4.12 -22.90
C GLY A 304 -12.96 2.64 -23.28
N ASN A 305 -12.92 1.74 -22.29
CA ASN A 305 -12.95 0.28 -22.48
C ASN A 305 -11.79 -0.30 -23.31
N GLN A 306 -10.59 0.28 -23.22
CA GLN A 306 -9.40 -0.35 -23.79
C GLN A 306 -9.12 -1.68 -23.07
N ALA A 307 -8.78 -2.73 -23.83
CA ALA A 307 -8.53 -4.04 -23.24
C ALA A 307 -7.40 -3.99 -22.20
N SER A 308 -7.66 -4.59 -21.03
CA SER A 308 -6.65 -4.80 -20.01
C SER A 308 -5.95 -6.15 -20.23
N PRO A 309 -4.74 -6.34 -19.68
CA PRO A 309 -4.06 -7.64 -19.72
C PRO A 309 -4.84 -8.79 -19.07
N SER A 310 -5.81 -8.53 -18.18
CA SER A 310 -6.56 -9.60 -17.50
C SER A 310 -7.45 -10.42 -18.44
N ARG A 311 -7.70 -9.92 -19.65
CA ARG A 311 -8.32 -10.69 -20.76
C ARG A 311 -7.61 -12.00 -21.07
N HIS A 312 -6.29 -12.03 -20.86
CA HIS A 312 -5.47 -13.22 -21.10
C HIS A 312 -4.81 -13.74 -19.81
N VAL A 313 -4.78 -12.92 -18.75
CA VAL A 313 -4.08 -13.21 -17.50
C VAL A 313 -5.08 -13.39 -16.36
N ARG A 314 -5.20 -14.63 -15.89
CA ARG A 314 -6.07 -15.00 -14.76
C ARG A 314 -5.48 -14.52 -13.43
N LEU A 315 -6.00 -13.41 -12.91
CA LEU A 315 -5.53 -12.77 -11.67
C LEU A 315 -5.75 -13.65 -10.42
N ASP A 316 -6.80 -14.47 -10.39
CA ASP A 316 -7.04 -15.46 -9.34
C ASP A 316 -5.93 -16.52 -9.31
N ARG A 317 -5.48 -17.00 -10.48
CA ARG A 317 -4.38 -17.96 -10.58
C ARG A 317 -3.06 -17.35 -10.10
N LEU A 318 -2.80 -16.08 -10.44
CA LEU A 318 -1.65 -15.34 -9.92
C LEU A 318 -1.68 -15.18 -8.40
N ALA A 319 -2.83 -14.80 -7.83
CA ALA A 319 -2.99 -14.67 -6.38
C ALA A 319 -2.78 -16.01 -5.66
N ARG A 320 -3.28 -17.11 -6.24
CA ARG A 320 -3.07 -18.47 -5.71
C ARG A 320 -1.61 -18.87 -5.76
N ALA A 321 -0.95 -18.67 -6.89
CA ALA A 321 0.47 -18.98 -7.07
C ALA A 321 1.37 -18.14 -6.15
N ALA A 322 0.99 -16.89 -5.88
CA ALA A 322 1.72 -16.04 -4.95
C ALA A 322 1.62 -16.50 -3.49
N GLY A 323 0.53 -17.20 -3.11
CA GLY A 323 0.35 -17.77 -1.77
C GLY A 323 -0.75 -17.12 -0.92
N TYR A 324 -1.79 -16.54 -1.53
CA TYR A 324 -3.00 -16.19 -0.78
C TYR A 324 -3.61 -17.43 -0.13
N ARG A 325 -4.10 -17.30 1.12
CA ARG A 325 -4.60 -18.45 1.89
C ARG A 325 -5.83 -19.07 1.24
N THR A 326 -6.76 -18.23 0.76
CA THR A 326 -7.85 -18.69 -0.08
C THR A 326 -8.00 -17.78 -1.29
N VAL A 327 -8.45 -18.38 -2.39
CA VAL A 327 -8.76 -17.70 -3.63
C VAL A 327 -10.09 -18.25 -4.13
N ALA A 328 -11.04 -17.36 -4.41
CA ALA A 328 -12.30 -17.67 -5.07
C ALA A 328 -12.40 -16.87 -6.37
N ALA A 329 -12.81 -17.54 -7.45
CA ALA A 329 -13.16 -16.89 -8.71
C ALA A 329 -14.66 -17.10 -8.96
N VAL A 330 -15.39 -16.00 -9.06
CA VAL A 330 -16.86 -15.98 -9.01
C VAL A 330 -17.42 -15.11 -10.13
N THR A 331 -18.63 -15.45 -10.61
CA THR A 331 -19.27 -14.74 -11.72
C THR A 331 -20.65 -14.20 -11.37
N GLY A 332 -21.33 -14.76 -10.36
CA GLY A 332 -22.69 -14.40 -9.97
C GLY A 332 -22.80 -13.72 -8.60
N PRO A 333 -23.94 -13.07 -8.31
CA PRO A 333 -24.12 -12.30 -7.06
C PRO A 333 -24.13 -13.19 -5.82
N ASP A 334 -24.74 -14.38 -5.89
CA ASP A 334 -24.78 -15.32 -4.77
C ASP A 334 -23.40 -15.92 -4.46
N GLU A 335 -22.61 -16.20 -5.50
CA GLU A 335 -21.22 -16.66 -5.37
C GLU A 335 -20.35 -15.59 -4.72
N ILE A 336 -20.47 -14.33 -5.14
CA ILE A 336 -19.77 -13.19 -4.54
C ILE A 336 -20.15 -13.05 -3.07
N ALA A 337 -21.45 -13.09 -2.77
CA ALA A 337 -21.95 -12.97 -1.41
C ALA A 337 -21.41 -14.11 -0.52
N ALA A 338 -21.40 -15.35 -1.04
CA ALA A 338 -20.84 -16.50 -0.33
C ALA A 338 -19.33 -16.37 -0.11
N ALA A 339 -18.57 -15.98 -1.12
CA ALA A 339 -17.12 -15.82 -1.05
C ALA A 339 -16.73 -14.72 -0.05
N VAL A 340 -17.40 -13.56 -0.08
CA VAL A 340 -17.14 -12.47 0.87
C VAL A 340 -17.52 -12.87 2.30
N ARG A 341 -18.67 -13.52 2.52
CA ARG A 341 -19.03 -14.04 3.85
C ARG A 341 -18.01 -15.04 4.38
N ALA A 342 -17.57 -15.99 3.55
CA ALA A 342 -16.57 -16.99 3.94
C ALA A 342 -15.24 -16.32 4.31
N ALA A 343 -14.77 -15.38 3.50
CA ALA A 343 -13.55 -14.60 3.77
C ALA A 343 -13.66 -13.74 5.04
N ARG A 344 -14.87 -13.32 5.43
CA ARG A 344 -15.11 -12.63 6.71
C ARG A 344 -15.17 -13.57 7.91
N ALA A 345 -15.44 -14.87 7.70
CA ALA A 345 -15.58 -15.82 8.80
C ALA A 345 -14.24 -16.47 9.21
N ASP A 346 -13.24 -16.48 8.33
CA ASP A 346 -11.93 -17.11 8.57
C ASP A 346 -10.78 -16.07 8.56
N ALA A 347 -9.58 -16.52 8.91
CA ALA A 347 -8.36 -15.75 8.76
C ALA A 347 -7.86 -15.77 7.30
N GLY A 348 -7.40 -14.63 6.80
CA GLY A 348 -6.89 -14.44 5.45
C GLY A 348 -5.38 -14.70 5.30
N PRO A 349 -4.73 -14.10 4.28
CA PRO A 349 -5.34 -13.18 3.31
C PRO A 349 -6.23 -13.93 2.29
N HIS A 350 -7.38 -13.35 1.98
CA HIS A 350 -8.35 -13.90 1.03
C HIS A 350 -8.35 -13.07 -0.27
N PHE A 351 -8.42 -13.75 -1.42
CA PHE A 351 -8.59 -13.13 -2.73
C PHE A 351 -9.91 -13.56 -3.35
N VAL A 352 -10.71 -12.61 -3.82
CA VAL A 352 -11.97 -12.88 -4.54
C VAL A 352 -11.91 -12.17 -5.88
N LEU A 353 -11.80 -12.93 -6.96
CA LEU A 353 -11.94 -12.40 -8.32
C LEU A 353 -13.40 -12.46 -8.73
N ALA A 354 -14.06 -11.32 -8.86
CA ALA A 354 -15.40 -11.21 -9.41
C ALA A 354 -15.31 -10.87 -10.90
N LYS A 355 -15.66 -11.82 -11.76
CA LYS A 355 -15.75 -11.58 -13.20
C LYS A 355 -17.04 -10.84 -13.53
N VAL A 356 -16.94 -9.69 -14.18
CA VAL A 356 -18.06 -8.79 -14.41
C VAL A 356 -18.09 -8.28 -15.85
N THR A 357 -19.24 -7.80 -16.30
CA THR A 357 -19.38 -7.27 -17.66
C THR A 357 -18.62 -5.96 -17.84
N THR A 358 -18.44 -5.53 -19.09
CA THR A 358 -17.88 -4.21 -19.43
C THR A 358 -18.91 -3.08 -19.26
N GLU A 359 -20.09 -3.37 -18.74
CA GLU A 359 -21.14 -2.37 -18.50
C GLU A 359 -20.67 -1.36 -17.46
N GLU A 360 -20.85 -0.08 -17.76
CA GLU A 360 -20.60 1.02 -16.84
C GLU A 360 -21.93 1.65 -16.44
N ALA A 361 -22.16 1.78 -15.14
CA ALA A 361 -23.34 2.47 -14.67
C ALA A 361 -23.18 3.99 -14.82
N GLU A 362 -24.26 4.69 -15.18
CA GLU A 362 -24.29 6.15 -15.16
C GLU A 362 -24.34 6.65 -13.70
N VAL A 363 -23.16 6.98 -13.15
CA VAL A 363 -22.99 7.40 -11.76
C VAL A 363 -22.21 8.70 -11.63
N PRO A 364 -22.54 9.57 -10.65
CA PRO A 364 -21.82 10.82 -10.45
C PRO A 364 -20.36 10.59 -10.03
N ARG A 365 -19.54 11.63 -10.10
CA ARG A 365 -18.26 11.64 -9.38
C ARG A 365 -18.54 11.74 -7.88
N ILE A 366 -17.59 11.29 -7.07
CA ILE A 366 -17.71 11.39 -5.61
C ILE A 366 -17.71 12.88 -5.23
N PRO A 367 -18.73 13.37 -4.50
CA PRO A 367 -18.87 14.79 -4.17
C PRO A 367 -17.98 15.23 -3.00
N HIS A 368 -17.41 14.29 -2.26
CA HIS A 368 -16.53 14.59 -1.13
C HIS A 368 -15.15 15.05 -1.60
N THR A 369 -14.61 16.07 -0.94
CA THR A 369 -13.22 16.45 -1.12
C THR A 369 -12.28 15.35 -0.62
N PRO A 370 -11.05 15.22 -1.14
CA PRO A 370 -10.09 14.22 -0.66
C PRO A 370 -9.88 14.26 0.88
N ARG A 371 -9.73 15.46 1.45
CA ARG A 371 -9.57 15.64 2.90
C ARG A 371 -10.82 15.20 3.68
N ALA A 372 -12.03 15.47 3.17
CA ALA A 372 -13.26 14.99 3.80
C ALA A 372 -13.36 13.45 3.77
N ILE A 373 -12.95 12.81 2.67
CA ILE A 373 -12.87 11.33 2.59
C ILE A 373 -11.87 10.80 3.63
N ARG A 374 -10.67 11.39 3.69
CA ARG A 374 -9.63 11.03 4.69
C ARG A 374 -10.17 11.11 6.12
N ASP A 375 -10.73 12.27 6.51
CA ASP A 375 -11.10 12.54 7.90
C ASP A 375 -12.28 11.67 8.36
N ARG A 376 -13.28 11.50 7.50
CA ARG A 376 -14.42 10.62 7.76
C ARG A 376 -13.97 9.16 7.92
N PHE A 377 -13.11 8.68 7.02
CA PHE A 377 -12.59 7.32 7.06
C PHE A 377 -11.72 7.08 8.29
N ARG A 378 -10.79 8.00 8.58
CA ARG A 378 -9.93 7.96 9.76
C ARG A 378 -10.75 7.83 11.05
N LYS A 379 -11.77 8.68 11.20
CA LYS A 379 -12.68 8.65 12.35
C LYS A 379 -13.46 7.33 12.46
N ALA A 380 -13.84 6.73 11.34
CA ALA A 380 -14.52 5.44 11.32
C ALA A 380 -13.57 4.29 11.70
N VAL A 381 -12.30 4.38 11.30
CA VAL A 381 -11.28 3.36 11.59
C VAL A 381 -10.82 3.36 13.05
N GLU A 382 -10.79 4.52 13.69
CA GLU A 382 -10.38 4.69 15.09
C GLU A 382 -11.40 4.19 16.11
N ARG A 383 -12.65 3.95 15.70
CA ARG A 383 -13.66 3.37 16.59
C ARG A 383 -13.20 1.98 17.08
N PRO A 384 -13.44 1.66 18.37
CA PRO A 384 -12.98 0.42 19.00
C PRO A 384 -13.32 -0.83 18.21
#